data_AF-A0A329MGE8-F1
#
_entry.id   AF-A0A329MGE8-F1
#
_cell.length_a   1.000
_cell.length_b   1.000
_cell.length_c   1.000
_cell.angle_alpha   90.00
_cell.angle_beta   90.00
_cell.angle_gamma   90.00
#
_symmetry.space_group_name_H-M   'P 1'
#
loop_
_entity.id
_entity.type
_entity.pdbx_description
1 polymer ?
#
loop_
_entity_poly.entity_id
_entity_poly.type
_entity_poly.pdbx_seq_one_letter_code
_entity_poly.pdbx_strand_id
1 'polypeptide(L)'
;MKRRNIGMLRRLATGALIAACLSVSSAAFAEVSKDGKAADRDMVQELIAKYHVSGIGSEELAGNTVDEMLKKLNDPYTNYLSKDDFASFESMLNRDFVGIGVQLEDSKNGLLVVEVYEGTSSEAAGMIEGDVIVEIDGEPIKGKAYGELTDKLLGAENSTLRVTVERGGSLKTMDIARKRVALPVVTGQLFDGKTGYIKLATFSAEADELFAVELNKLLKAGMKSLIVDIRDNPGGLVDTATNIAKSFKVNGVLIHSLDRDKNDRPVIVENGTSLPVPVYFLVNEGSASASEVLTGFIQDYGLGKVFGKKTFGKGSVQTLYELNSGSMLKLTVEQYLTPNFREVDHKGLQPDVEIEGSLPQLIAVLHQSGIGEITLERTPTQVTIDKVRREELMPVIVENGKTYVPSRVLAALIGASITWNQANVSVDIRSAKAAAAFTEKDGSLILSDGTGYIELNAFAREFPQLSWGGSGERISLFARKAG
;
A
#
# COMPACT_ATOMS: atom_id res chain seq x y z
N MET A 1 34.01 -46.09 -31.16
CA MET A 1 34.60 -46.33 -29.82
C MET A 1 35.52 -45.14 -29.51
N LYS A 2 35.50 -44.44 -28.38
CA LYS A 2 34.75 -44.54 -27.11
C LYS A 2 34.60 -43.10 -26.61
N ARG A 3 33.36 -42.66 -26.37
CA ARG A 3 33.05 -41.54 -25.47
C ARG A 3 33.43 -41.96 -24.04
N ARG A 4 33.95 -41.05 -23.24
CA ARG A 4 33.95 -41.19 -21.77
C ARG A 4 33.67 -39.84 -21.11
N ASN A 5 32.48 -39.77 -20.53
CA ASN A 5 32.06 -38.82 -19.51
C ASN A 5 32.90 -38.97 -18.24
N ILE A 6 32.94 -37.90 -17.43
CA ILE A 6 32.48 -37.79 -16.03
C ILE A 6 33.32 -36.72 -15.32
N GLY A 7 32.64 -35.78 -14.67
CA GLY A 7 33.28 -34.81 -13.77
C GLY A 7 32.50 -33.53 -13.51
N MET A 8 31.17 -33.57 -13.48
CA MET A 8 30.32 -32.44 -13.08
C MET A 8 30.50 -32.22 -11.57
N LEU A 9 31.28 -31.20 -11.18
CA LEU A 9 31.31 -30.73 -9.80
C LEU A 9 29.93 -30.17 -9.46
N ARG A 10 29.23 -30.84 -8.54
CA ARG A 10 28.08 -30.30 -7.82
C ARG A 10 28.54 -29.02 -7.09
N ARG A 11 28.14 -27.86 -7.59
CA ARG A 11 28.01 -26.67 -6.76
C ARG A 11 26.84 -26.95 -5.80
N LEU A 12 27.16 -27.12 -4.52
CA LEU A 12 26.20 -27.00 -3.44
C LEU A 12 25.55 -25.62 -3.60
N ALA A 13 24.24 -25.60 -3.84
CA ALA A 13 23.45 -24.38 -3.79
C ALA A 13 23.49 -23.89 -2.33
N THR A 14 24.20 -22.80 -2.09
CA THR A 14 23.98 -21.97 -0.91
C THR A 14 22.54 -21.49 -0.99
N GLY A 15 21.65 -22.07 -0.19
CA GLY A 15 20.27 -21.62 -0.09
C GLY A 15 20.27 -20.17 0.38
N ALA A 16 19.71 -19.27 -0.43
CA ALA A 16 19.46 -17.91 0.00
C ALA A 16 18.40 -17.95 1.10
N LEU A 17 18.73 -17.43 2.28
CA LEU A 17 17.75 -17.22 3.34
C LEU A 17 16.85 -16.06 2.88
N ILE A 18 15.58 -16.31 2.62
CA ILE A 18 14.63 -15.27 2.20
C ILE A 18 13.93 -14.74 3.47
N ALA A 19 14.28 -13.52 3.87
CA ALA A 19 13.60 -12.81 4.96
C ALA A 19 12.39 -12.04 4.38
N ALA A 20 11.17 -12.42 4.79
CA ALA A 20 9.94 -11.94 4.16
C ALA A 20 8.90 -11.48 5.19
N CYS A 21 8.52 -10.21 5.13
CA CYS A 21 7.83 -9.59 6.25
C CYS A 21 6.37 -9.16 6.01
N LEU A 22 5.65 -9.73 5.05
CA LEU A 22 4.22 -9.42 4.89
C LEU A 22 3.36 -9.99 6.02
N SER A 23 2.25 -9.33 6.36
CA SER A 23 1.15 -9.91 7.12
C SER A 23 0.11 -10.48 6.15
N VAL A 24 -0.16 -11.79 6.22
CA VAL A 24 -1.34 -12.38 5.57
C VAL A 24 -2.38 -12.60 6.64
N SER A 25 -3.58 -12.03 6.49
CA SER A 25 -4.71 -12.39 7.34
C SER A 25 -5.14 -13.80 6.99
N SER A 26 -4.93 -14.74 7.91
CA SER A 26 -5.15 -16.19 7.79
C SER A 26 -6.63 -16.61 7.75
N ALA A 27 -7.55 -15.74 7.30
CA ALA A 27 -8.99 -15.94 7.45
C ALA A 27 -9.70 -16.62 6.27
N ALA A 28 -9.03 -16.87 5.15
CA ALA A 28 -9.59 -17.60 4.01
C ALA A 28 -8.65 -18.75 3.63
N PHE A 29 -9.21 -19.86 3.18
CA PHE A 29 -8.55 -21.13 2.81
C PHE A 29 -8.31 -22.12 3.96
N ALA A 30 -9.43 -22.58 4.54
CA ALA A 30 -9.46 -23.81 5.30
C ALA A 30 -9.79 -24.99 4.36
N GLU A 31 -8.77 -25.61 3.77
CA GLU A 31 -8.74 -27.06 3.49
C GLU A 31 -7.32 -27.47 3.04
N VAL A 32 -6.41 -27.65 4.00
CA VAL A 32 -5.14 -28.34 3.78
C VAL A 32 -5.21 -29.71 4.43
N SER A 33 -4.71 -30.74 3.72
CA SER A 33 -4.72 -32.12 4.16
C SER A 33 -4.03 -32.27 5.53
N LYS A 34 -4.71 -32.96 6.45
CA LYS A 34 -4.21 -33.26 7.82
C LYS A 34 -2.85 -34.00 7.82
N ASP A 35 -2.47 -34.59 6.70
CA ASP A 35 -1.30 -35.47 6.56
C ASP A 35 0.03 -34.69 6.51
N GLY A 36 0.07 -33.48 5.93
CA GLY A 36 1.31 -32.70 5.80
C GLY A 36 1.84 -32.16 7.13
N LYS A 37 0.97 -31.54 7.94
CA LYS A 37 1.34 -30.97 9.25
C LYS A 37 1.83 -32.02 10.24
N ALA A 38 1.34 -33.26 10.16
CA ALA A 38 1.80 -34.34 11.03
C ALA A 38 3.24 -34.75 10.70
N ALA A 39 3.61 -34.79 9.42
CA ALA A 39 4.96 -35.12 8.98
C ALA A 39 5.99 -34.04 9.36
N ASP A 40 5.57 -32.78 9.40
CA ASP A 40 6.46 -31.64 9.69
C ASP A 40 6.52 -31.27 11.18
N ARG A 41 5.70 -31.91 12.02
CA ARG A 41 5.49 -31.57 13.43
C ARG A 41 6.80 -31.41 14.21
N ASP A 42 7.69 -32.41 14.14
CA ASP A 42 8.93 -32.40 14.93
C ASP A 42 9.93 -31.36 14.40
N MET A 43 10.01 -31.17 13.07
CA MET A 43 10.86 -30.15 12.45
C MET A 43 10.39 -28.73 12.81
N VAL A 44 9.07 -28.49 12.80
CA VAL A 44 8.49 -27.22 13.24
C VAL A 44 8.82 -26.95 14.71
N GLN A 45 8.67 -27.95 15.59
CA GLN A 45 9.02 -27.81 17.00
C GLN A 45 10.50 -27.44 17.18
N GLU A 46 11.41 -28.11 16.47
CA GLU A 46 12.84 -27.82 16.52
C GLU A 46 13.16 -26.40 16.05
N LEU A 47 12.61 -25.99 14.90
CA LEU A 47 12.84 -24.65 14.34
C LEU A 47 12.33 -23.54 15.28
N ILE A 48 11.14 -23.70 15.86
CA ILE A 48 10.59 -22.73 16.80
C ILE A 48 11.46 -22.67 18.07
N ALA A 49 11.74 -23.82 18.69
CA ALA A 49 12.53 -23.87 19.91
C ALA A 49 13.94 -23.28 19.73
N LYS A 50 14.51 -23.43 18.54
CA LYS A 50 15.85 -22.95 18.22
C LYS A 50 15.87 -21.46 17.85
N TYR A 51 14.97 -21.01 17.00
CA TYR A 51 15.10 -19.71 16.34
C TYR A 51 14.01 -18.70 16.66
N HIS A 52 12.86 -19.10 17.24
CA HIS A 52 11.79 -18.14 17.48
C HIS A 52 12.20 -17.04 18.44
N VAL A 53 11.87 -15.79 18.12
CA VAL A 53 12.35 -14.60 18.84
C VAL A 53 11.90 -14.54 20.30
N SER A 54 10.77 -15.17 20.66
CA SER A 54 10.28 -15.23 22.04
C SER A 54 11.15 -16.06 22.97
N GLY A 55 11.98 -16.93 22.39
CA GLY A 55 12.82 -17.85 23.12
C GLY A 55 12.10 -18.99 23.87
N ILE A 56 10.83 -19.24 23.53
CA ILE A 56 10.03 -20.33 24.11
C ILE A 56 10.76 -21.68 24.02
N GLY A 57 10.76 -22.43 25.14
CA GLY A 57 11.46 -23.72 25.23
C GLY A 57 10.67 -24.89 24.62
N SER A 58 11.37 -25.97 24.25
CA SER A 58 10.73 -27.17 23.66
C SER A 58 9.66 -27.80 24.55
N GLU A 59 9.82 -27.74 25.88
CA GLU A 59 8.84 -28.25 26.85
C GLU A 59 7.57 -27.40 26.88
N GLU A 60 7.71 -26.07 26.78
CA GLU A 60 6.57 -25.13 26.72
C GLU A 60 5.81 -25.26 25.38
N LEU A 61 6.54 -25.58 24.31
CA LEU A 61 5.99 -25.92 23.00
C LEU A 61 5.30 -27.29 22.94
N ALA A 62 5.26 -28.08 24.03
CA ALA A 62 4.63 -29.40 24.02
C ALA A 62 3.18 -29.33 23.50
N GLY A 63 2.94 -29.89 22.33
CA GLY A 63 1.64 -29.91 21.65
C GLY A 63 1.60 -31.08 20.67
N ASN A 64 0.41 -31.62 20.42
CA ASN A 64 0.24 -32.77 19.54
C ASN A 64 0.22 -32.37 18.07
N THR A 65 -0.01 -31.09 17.76
CA THR A 65 -0.12 -30.58 16.39
C THR A 65 0.65 -29.27 16.19
N VAL A 66 1.02 -28.98 14.94
CA VAL A 66 1.64 -27.70 14.55
C VAL A 66 0.76 -26.50 14.94
N ASP A 67 -0.55 -26.59 14.75
CA ASP A 67 -1.47 -25.48 15.04
C ASP A 67 -1.54 -25.15 16.55
N GLU A 68 -1.43 -26.16 17.41
CA GLU A 68 -1.32 -25.94 18.86
C GLU A 68 0.00 -25.24 19.23
N MET A 69 1.11 -25.60 18.59
CA MET A 69 2.41 -24.95 18.83
C MET A 69 2.36 -23.48 18.41
N LEU A 70 1.85 -23.19 17.23
CA LEU A 70 1.76 -21.82 16.70
C LEU A 70 0.87 -20.93 17.57
N LYS A 71 -0.28 -21.45 18.03
CA LYS A 71 -1.18 -20.71 18.94
C LYS A 71 -0.50 -20.30 20.25
N LYS A 72 0.42 -21.12 20.77
CA LYS A 72 1.16 -20.82 22.01
C LYS A 72 2.15 -19.67 21.87
N LEU A 73 2.62 -19.37 20.67
CA LEU A 73 3.55 -18.27 20.44
C LEU A 73 2.91 -16.91 20.67
N ASN A 74 1.58 -16.82 20.50
CA ASN A 74 0.86 -15.55 20.46
C ASN A 74 1.52 -14.53 19.51
N ASP A 75 2.13 -15.05 18.43
CA ASP A 75 2.78 -14.28 17.38
C ASP A 75 1.95 -14.43 16.10
N PRO A 76 1.25 -13.37 15.65
CA PRO A 76 0.44 -13.44 14.43
C PRO A 76 1.28 -13.57 13.15
N TYR A 77 2.60 -13.41 13.23
CA TYR A 77 3.50 -13.43 12.07
C TYR A 77 4.17 -14.79 11.84
N THR A 78 4.20 -15.67 12.84
CA THR A 78 4.68 -17.05 12.69
C THR A 78 3.56 -17.97 12.24
N ASN A 79 3.65 -18.48 11.02
CA ASN A 79 2.59 -19.28 10.39
C ASN A 79 3.15 -20.45 9.58
N TYR A 80 2.41 -21.57 9.58
CA TYR A 80 2.62 -22.67 8.65
C TYR A 80 1.88 -22.35 7.36
N LEU A 81 2.59 -22.35 6.24
CA LEU A 81 2.05 -22.15 4.90
C LEU A 81 2.10 -23.49 4.17
N SER A 82 0.95 -24.01 3.76
CA SER A 82 0.91 -25.10 2.80
C SER A 82 1.51 -24.67 1.45
N LYS A 83 1.66 -25.60 0.50
CA LYS A 83 2.10 -25.26 -0.86
C LYS A 83 1.19 -24.22 -1.52
N ASP A 84 -0.12 -24.35 -1.33
CA ASP A 84 -1.10 -23.43 -1.92
C ASP A 84 -1.10 -22.08 -1.19
N ASP A 85 -0.94 -22.07 0.13
CA ASP A 85 -0.80 -20.83 0.90
C ASP A 85 0.50 -20.09 0.54
N PHE A 86 1.59 -20.83 0.32
CA PHE A 86 2.86 -20.26 -0.09
C PHE A 86 2.79 -19.69 -1.51
N ALA A 87 2.17 -20.40 -2.46
CA ALA A 87 1.93 -19.88 -3.80
C ALA A 87 1.04 -18.61 -3.78
N SER A 88 0.05 -18.57 -2.89
CA SER A 88 -0.79 -17.39 -2.67
C SER A 88 0.01 -16.24 -2.07
N PHE A 89 0.89 -16.51 -1.11
CA PHE A 89 1.80 -15.55 -0.51
C PHE A 89 2.76 -14.94 -1.56
N GLU A 90 3.34 -15.76 -2.43
CA GLU A 90 4.18 -15.29 -3.54
C GLU A 90 3.38 -14.45 -4.54
N SER A 91 2.15 -14.87 -4.87
CA SER A 91 1.27 -14.12 -5.76
C SER A 91 0.95 -12.73 -5.18
N MET A 92 0.66 -12.63 -3.87
CA MET A 92 0.47 -11.35 -3.19
C MET A 92 1.72 -10.46 -3.25
N LEU A 93 2.91 -11.02 -3.00
CA LEU A 93 4.18 -10.28 -3.12
C LEU A 93 4.38 -9.71 -4.51
N ASN A 94 3.98 -10.45 -5.54
CA ASN A 94 4.15 -10.06 -6.94
C ASN A 94 2.97 -9.23 -7.48
N ARG A 95 1.96 -8.95 -6.64
CA ARG A 95 0.68 -8.34 -7.02
C ARG A 95 -0.03 -9.10 -8.15
N ASP A 96 0.13 -10.41 -8.12
CA ASP A 96 -0.58 -11.35 -8.96
C ASP A 96 -1.81 -11.86 -8.23
N PHE A 97 -2.94 -11.89 -8.93
CA PHE A 97 -4.14 -12.55 -8.44
C PHE A 97 -4.94 -13.15 -9.58
N VAL A 98 -5.82 -14.10 -9.25
CA VAL A 98 -6.76 -14.67 -10.22
C VAL A 98 -8.14 -14.08 -9.97
N GLY A 99 -8.60 -13.27 -10.91
CA GLY A 99 -9.87 -12.56 -10.79
C GLY A 99 -10.34 -12.00 -12.12
N ILE A 100 -11.22 -11.01 -12.06
CA ILE A 100 -11.84 -10.43 -13.26
C ILE A 100 -11.11 -9.20 -13.82
N GLY A 101 -10.14 -8.63 -13.09
CA GLY A 101 -9.28 -7.55 -13.58
C GLY A 101 -9.91 -6.15 -13.54
N VAL A 102 -10.48 -5.78 -12.40
CA VAL A 102 -11.05 -4.44 -12.17
C VAL A 102 -10.63 -3.89 -10.81
N GLN A 103 -10.65 -2.57 -10.67
CA GLN A 103 -10.65 -1.89 -9.39
C GLN A 103 -12.09 -1.48 -9.05
N LEU A 104 -12.48 -1.70 -7.80
CA LEU A 104 -13.83 -1.52 -7.31
C LEU A 104 -13.85 -0.60 -6.11
N GLU A 105 -14.98 0.06 -5.93
CA GLU A 105 -15.29 0.89 -4.78
C GLU A 105 -16.69 0.60 -4.29
N ASP A 106 -16.91 0.78 -2.99
CA ASP A 106 -18.24 0.59 -2.42
C ASP A 106 -19.18 1.70 -2.91
N SER A 107 -20.43 1.33 -3.18
CA SER A 107 -21.45 2.22 -3.72
C SER A 107 -22.80 1.90 -3.09
N LYS A 108 -23.68 2.91 -2.99
CA LYS A 108 -25.02 2.78 -2.40
C LYS A 108 -25.85 1.62 -2.99
N ASN A 109 -25.58 1.25 -4.25
CA ASN A 109 -26.34 0.24 -4.98
C ASN A 109 -25.56 -1.07 -5.23
N GLY A 110 -24.27 -1.15 -4.93
CA GLY A 110 -23.43 -2.29 -5.28
C GLY A 110 -21.95 -1.91 -5.30
N LEU A 111 -21.16 -2.47 -6.23
CA LEU A 111 -19.73 -2.14 -6.37
C LEU A 111 -19.49 -1.30 -7.62
N LEU A 112 -19.00 -0.08 -7.44
CA LEU A 112 -18.62 0.81 -8.55
C LEU A 112 -17.31 0.34 -9.17
N VAL A 113 -17.31 0.09 -10.47
CA VAL A 113 -16.11 -0.16 -11.27
C VAL A 113 -15.41 1.17 -11.50
N VAL A 114 -14.32 1.41 -10.78
CA VAL A 114 -13.52 2.63 -10.93
C VAL A 114 -12.41 2.48 -11.95
N GLU A 115 -11.94 1.25 -12.21
CA GLU A 115 -10.99 0.99 -13.28
C GLU A 115 -11.21 -0.42 -13.85
N VAL A 116 -11.07 -0.55 -15.16
CA VAL A 116 -10.97 -1.85 -15.85
C VAL A 116 -9.57 -1.92 -16.42
N TYR A 117 -8.79 -2.89 -15.98
CA TYR A 117 -7.40 -3.01 -16.42
C TYR A 117 -7.35 -3.52 -17.88
N GLU A 118 -6.46 -2.93 -18.67
CA GLU A 118 -6.25 -3.30 -20.08
C GLU A 118 -5.81 -4.77 -20.22
N GLY A 119 -6.30 -5.45 -21.25
CA GLY A 119 -5.99 -6.85 -21.54
C GLY A 119 -6.68 -7.86 -20.63
N THR A 120 -7.57 -7.43 -19.74
CA THR A 120 -8.25 -8.33 -18.79
C THR A 120 -9.56 -8.91 -19.32
N SER A 121 -10.08 -9.93 -18.63
CA SER A 121 -11.36 -10.55 -18.98
C SER A 121 -12.55 -9.60 -18.87
N SER A 122 -12.53 -8.65 -17.93
CA SER A 122 -13.59 -7.65 -17.80
C SER A 122 -13.61 -6.69 -18.98
N GLU A 123 -12.43 -6.23 -19.42
CA GLU A 123 -12.31 -5.42 -20.65
C GLU A 123 -12.86 -6.18 -21.86
N ALA A 124 -12.41 -7.44 -22.04
CA ALA A 124 -12.85 -8.28 -23.16
C ALA A 124 -14.37 -8.57 -23.14
N ALA A 125 -14.98 -8.65 -21.96
CA ALA A 125 -16.42 -8.81 -21.84
C ALA A 125 -17.19 -7.51 -22.17
N GLY A 126 -16.52 -6.35 -22.15
CA GLY A 126 -17.11 -5.03 -22.42
C GLY A 126 -17.53 -4.26 -21.17
N MET A 127 -16.96 -4.62 -20.00
CA MET A 127 -17.13 -3.87 -18.76
C MET A 127 -16.37 -2.56 -18.90
N ILE A 128 -16.93 -1.48 -18.37
CA ILE A 128 -16.31 -0.16 -18.46
C ILE A 128 -16.29 0.53 -17.09
N GLU A 129 -15.40 1.51 -16.96
CA GLU A 129 -15.42 2.43 -15.83
C GLU A 129 -16.81 3.11 -15.69
N GLY A 130 -17.30 3.17 -14.46
CA GLY A 130 -18.62 3.70 -14.11
C GLY A 130 -19.75 2.68 -14.09
N ASP A 131 -19.51 1.43 -14.50
CA ASP A 131 -20.43 0.34 -14.24
C ASP A 131 -20.61 0.12 -12.74
N VAL A 132 -21.83 -0.19 -12.28
CA VAL A 132 -22.07 -0.63 -10.90
C VAL A 132 -22.46 -2.09 -10.91
N ILE A 133 -21.61 -2.98 -10.39
CA ILE A 133 -21.98 -4.38 -10.19
C ILE A 133 -23.13 -4.44 -9.19
N VAL A 134 -24.23 -5.10 -9.57
CA VAL A 134 -25.44 -5.23 -8.76
C VAL A 134 -25.82 -6.68 -8.47
N GLU A 135 -25.33 -7.63 -9.28
CA GLU A 135 -25.48 -9.07 -9.04
C GLU A 135 -24.21 -9.84 -9.42
N ILE A 136 -23.93 -10.92 -8.68
CA ILE A 136 -22.88 -11.90 -8.98
C ILE A 136 -23.51 -13.28 -8.95
N ASP A 137 -23.37 -14.05 -10.04
CA ASP A 137 -23.97 -15.37 -10.25
C ASP A 137 -25.50 -15.41 -10.02
N GLY A 138 -26.18 -14.31 -10.36
CA GLY A 138 -27.63 -14.15 -10.19
C GLY A 138 -28.06 -13.76 -8.78
N GLU A 139 -27.12 -13.62 -7.84
CA GLU A 139 -27.38 -13.17 -6.48
C GLU A 139 -27.21 -11.64 -6.38
N PRO A 140 -28.24 -10.88 -5.97
CA PRO A 140 -28.10 -9.46 -5.68
C PRO A 140 -27.04 -9.21 -4.62
N ILE A 141 -26.24 -8.16 -4.80
CA ILE A 141 -25.12 -7.84 -3.91
C ILE A 141 -25.36 -6.65 -2.98
N LYS A 142 -26.47 -5.94 -3.15
CA LYS A 142 -26.81 -4.77 -2.33
C LYS A 142 -26.83 -5.10 -0.84
N GLY A 143 -26.10 -4.32 -0.04
CA GLY A 143 -26.03 -4.44 1.42
C GLY A 143 -25.13 -5.57 1.94
N LYS A 144 -24.46 -6.32 1.05
CA LYS A 144 -23.40 -7.26 1.45
C LYS A 144 -22.09 -6.51 1.71
N ALA A 145 -21.25 -7.04 2.58
CA ALA A 145 -19.98 -6.42 2.93
C ALA A 145 -19.00 -6.47 1.75
N TYR A 146 -18.27 -5.38 1.52
CA TYR A 146 -17.29 -5.25 0.43
C TYR A 146 -16.35 -6.46 0.32
N GLY A 147 -15.76 -6.91 1.44
CA GLY A 147 -14.84 -8.05 1.47
C GLY A 147 -15.47 -9.36 0.98
N GLU A 148 -16.70 -9.66 1.40
CA GLU A 148 -17.42 -10.86 0.94
C GLU A 148 -17.66 -10.82 -0.58
N LEU A 149 -17.89 -9.63 -1.12
CA LEU A 149 -18.14 -9.44 -2.53
C LEU A 149 -16.86 -9.57 -3.36
N THR A 150 -15.75 -8.97 -2.91
CA THR A 150 -14.47 -9.09 -3.59
C THR A 150 -13.97 -10.53 -3.62
N ASP A 151 -14.20 -11.31 -2.56
CA ASP A 151 -13.83 -12.73 -2.50
C ASP A 151 -14.56 -13.56 -3.57
N LYS A 152 -15.82 -13.22 -3.87
CA LYS A 152 -16.60 -13.89 -4.94
C LYS A 152 -16.10 -13.56 -6.35
N LEU A 153 -15.47 -12.41 -6.53
CA LEU A 153 -14.89 -12.01 -7.82
C LEU A 153 -13.55 -12.70 -8.09
N LEU A 154 -12.89 -13.18 -7.03
CA LEU A 154 -11.73 -14.08 -7.09
C LEU A 154 -12.18 -15.54 -7.22
N GLY A 155 -11.24 -16.44 -7.55
CA GLY A 155 -11.53 -17.87 -7.64
C GLY A 155 -10.53 -18.63 -8.52
N ALA A 156 -10.86 -19.89 -8.83
CA ALA A 156 -10.01 -20.75 -9.63
C ALA A 156 -9.77 -20.18 -11.04
N GLU A 157 -8.53 -20.31 -11.54
CA GLU A 157 -8.17 -19.83 -12.88
C GLU A 157 -9.00 -20.53 -13.95
N ASN A 158 -9.45 -19.76 -14.94
CA ASN A 158 -10.33 -20.18 -16.04
C ASN A 158 -11.76 -20.56 -15.62
N SER A 159 -12.13 -20.44 -14.33
CA SER A 159 -13.55 -20.47 -13.95
C SER A 159 -14.26 -19.22 -14.47
N THR A 160 -15.55 -19.33 -14.75
CA THR A 160 -16.37 -18.21 -15.21
C THR A 160 -17.35 -17.81 -14.11
N LEU A 161 -17.62 -16.52 -13.97
CA LEU A 161 -18.72 -15.99 -13.17
C LEU A 161 -19.61 -15.09 -14.03
N ARG A 162 -20.87 -14.99 -13.64
CA ARG A 162 -21.83 -14.10 -14.26
C ARG A 162 -21.94 -12.82 -13.44
N VAL A 163 -21.72 -11.67 -14.06
CA VAL A 163 -21.82 -10.37 -13.41
C VAL A 163 -22.92 -9.56 -14.09
N THR A 164 -23.87 -9.03 -13.31
CA THR A 164 -24.84 -8.04 -13.78
C THR A 164 -24.40 -6.66 -13.31
N VAL A 165 -24.23 -5.74 -14.25
CA VAL A 165 -23.90 -4.34 -13.98
C VAL A 165 -25.04 -3.41 -14.35
N GLU A 166 -25.22 -2.34 -13.59
CA GLU A 166 -26.02 -1.19 -13.94
C GLU A 166 -25.13 -0.17 -14.68
N ARG A 167 -25.53 0.19 -15.91
CA ARG A 167 -24.85 1.19 -16.76
C ARG A 167 -25.87 2.19 -17.29
N GLY A 168 -25.81 3.43 -16.82
CA GLY A 168 -26.73 4.49 -17.26
C GLY A 168 -28.21 4.13 -17.05
N GLY A 169 -28.53 3.44 -15.95
CA GLY A 169 -29.88 2.99 -15.62
C GLY A 169 -30.36 1.73 -16.35
N SER A 170 -29.52 1.10 -17.18
CA SER A 170 -29.81 -0.18 -17.84
C SER A 170 -28.97 -1.30 -17.24
N LEU A 171 -29.56 -2.48 -17.07
CA LEU A 171 -28.83 -3.68 -16.64
C LEU A 171 -28.14 -4.35 -17.83
N LYS A 172 -26.91 -4.81 -17.62
CA LYS A 172 -26.15 -5.62 -18.56
C LYS A 172 -25.55 -6.82 -17.84
N THR A 173 -25.74 -8.01 -18.39
CA THR A 173 -25.19 -9.25 -17.84
C THR A 173 -24.04 -9.74 -18.70
N MET A 174 -22.97 -10.19 -18.05
CA MET A 174 -21.71 -10.52 -18.67
C MET A 174 -21.16 -11.79 -18.04
N ASP A 175 -20.74 -12.76 -18.86
CA ASP A 175 -20.00 -13.93 -18.38
C ASP A 175 -18.50 -13.62 -18.48
N ILE A 176 -17.81 -13.59 -17.34
CA ILE A 176 -16.41 -13.13 -17.24
C ILE A 176 -15.56 -14.29 -16.71
N ALA A 177 -14.52 -14.65 -17.46
CA ALA A 177 -13.56 -15.66 -17.03
C ALA A 177 -12.58 -15.06 -16.00
N ARG A 178 -12.35 -15.75 -14.90
CA ARG A 178 -11.28 -15.42 -13.96
C ARG A 178 -9.94 -15.79 -14.57
N LYS A 179 -9.04 -14.82 -14.68
CA LYS A 179 -7.69 -15.00 -15.23
C LYS A 179 -6.67 -14.39 -14.29
N ARG A 180 -5.41 -14.81 -14.44
CA ARG A 180 -4.30 -14.14 -13.77
C ARG A 180 -4.21 -12.68 -14.25
N VAL A 181 -4.15 -11.78 -13.28
CA VAL A 181 -3.95 -10.33 -13.44
C VAL A 181 -2.71 -9.97 -12.64
N ALA A 182 -1.77 -9.28 -13.29
CA ALA A 182 -0.53 -8.82 -12.68
C ALA A 182 -0.57 -7.28 -12.63
N LEU A 183 -0.60 -6.71 -11.44
CA LEU A 183 -0.52 -5.25 -11.26
C LEU A 183 0.93 -4.80 -11.14
N PRO A 184 1.27 -3.58 -11.60
CA PRO A 184 2.62 -3.09 -11.49
C PRO A 184 3.04 -2.96 -10.02
N VAL A 185 4.21 -3.52 -9.70
CA VAL A 185 4.85 -3.39 -8.38
C VAL A 185 5.45 -2.00 -8.19
N VAL A 186 6.02 -1.44 -9.26
CA VAL A 186 6.59 -0.09 -9.32
C VAL A 186 6.00 0.67 -10.48
N THR A 187 5.57 1.90 -10.25
CA THR A 187 5.20 2.84 -11.32
C THR A 187 5.97 4.15 -11.15
N GLY A 188 6.30 4.80 -12.27
CA GLY A 188 7.05 6.05 -12.28
C GLY A 188 6.47 7.07 -13.25
N GLN A 189 6.44 8.33 -12.82
CA GLN A 189 5.88 9.44 -13.59
C GLN A 189 6.53 10.78 -13.20
N LEU A 190 6.36 11.79 -14.06
CA LEU A 190 6.93 13.12 -13.87
C LEU A 190 5.81 14.16 -13.80
N PHE A 191 5.72 14.87 -12.68
CA PHE A 191 4.84 16.02 -12.49
C PHE A 191 5.53 17.33 -12.89
N ASP A 192 4.81 18.22 -13.58
CA ASP A 192 5.31 19.51 -14.10
C ASP A 192 6.65 19.43 -14.85
N GLY A 193 6.97 18.25 -15.42
CA GLY A 193 8.26 18.00 -16.07
C GLY A 193 9.49 18.03 -15.14
N LYS A 194 9.30 18.10 -13.80
CA LYS A 194 10.40 18.32 -12.85
C LYS A 194 10.34 17.46 -11.59
N THR A 195 9.15 17.14 -11.09
CA THR A 195 9.03 16.33 -9.87
C THR A 195 8.83 14.88 -10.27
N GLY A 196 9.83 14.04 -10.03
CA GLY A 196 9.69 12.59 -10.19
C GLY A 196 8.81 12.02 -9.10
N TYR A 197 7.98 11.06 -9.45
CA TYR A 197 7.15 10.31 -8.52
C TYR A 197 7.30 8.83 -8.82
N ILE A 198 7.62 8.04 -7.81
CA ILE A 198 7.67 6.58 -7.89
C ILE A 198 6.74 6.02 -6.83
N LYS A 199 5.76 5.20 -7.23
CA LYS A 199 4.98 4.39 -6.29
C LYS A 199 5.58 3.00 -6.24
N LEU A 200 5.89 2.55 -5.02
CA LEU A 200 6.37 1.20 -4.73
C LEU A 200 5.30 0.52 -3.89
N ALA A 201 4.59 -0.43 -4.48
CA ALA A 201 3.44 -1.07 -3.84
C ALA A 201 3.79 -2.24 -2.92
N THR A 202 4.93 -2.90 -3.17
CA THR A 202 5.43 -4.04 -2.38
C THR A 202 6.91 -4.24 -2.66
N PHE A 203 7.63 -4.84 -1.72
CA PHE A 203 9.04 -5.20 -1.87
C PHE A 203 9.15 -6.64 -2.39
N SER A 204 8.71 -6.86 -3.64
CA SER A 204 8.86 -8.14 -4.35
C SER A 204 10.32 -8.42 -4.73
N ALA A 205 10.60 -9.59 -5.30
CA ALA A 205 11.96 -9.97 -5.69
C ALA A 205 12.55 -9.06 -6.78
N GLU A 206 11.73 -8.55 -7.69
CA GLU A 206 12.14 -7.70 -8.81
C GLU A 206 11.93 -6.19 -8.55
N ALA A 207 11.35 -5.82 -7.39
CA ALA A 207 10.91 -4.45 -7.16
C ALA A 207 12.07 -3.44 -7.14
N ASP A 208 13.26 -3.85 -6.70
CA ASP A 208 14.46 -3.01 -6.69
C ASP A 208 14.99 -2.74 -8.11
N GLU A 209 14.98 -3.74 -8.99
CA GLU A 209 15.32 -3.57 -10.41
C GLU A 209 14.31 -2.65 -11.11
N LEU A 210 13.01 -2.87 -10.89
CA LEU A 210 11.94 -2.02 -11.43
C LEU A 210 12.03 -0.58 -10.90
N PHE A 211 12.34 -0.42 -9.60
CA PHE A 211 12.59 0.89 -8.99
C PHE A 211 13.78 1.59 -9.66
N ALA A 212 14.89 0.89 -9.88
CA ALA A 212 16.04 1.43 -10.57
C ALA A 212 15.72 1.84 -12.01
N VAL A 213 14.87 1.09 -12.72
CA VAL A 213 14.42 1.44 -14.08
C VAL A 213 13.65 2.77 -14.09
N GLU A 214 12.62 2.90 -13.25
CA GLU A 214 11.83 4.14 -13.18
C GLU A 214 12.65 5.32 -12.66
N LEU A 215 13.51 5.10 -11.65
CA LEU A 215 14.41 6.12 -11.14
C LEU A 215 15.36 6.65 -12.22
N ASN A 216 15.99 5.75 -12.98
CA ASN A 216 16.91 6.13 -14.06
C ASN A 216 16.20 6.85 -15.20
N LYS A 217 14.96 6.47 -15.53
CA LYS A 217 14.11 7.18 -16.50
C LYS A 217 13.82 8.60 -16.04
N LEU A 218 13.45 8.81 -14.78
CA LEU A 218 13.18 10.14 -14.22
C LEU A 218 14.46 11.00 -14.11
N LEU A 219 15.61 10.39 -13.78
CA LEU A 219 16.91 11.07 -13.79
C LEU A 219 17.27 11.56 -15.20
N LYS A 220 17.12 10.69 -16.22
CA LYS A 220 17.36 11.05 -17.63
C LYS A 220 16.40 12.13 -18.13
N ALA A 221 15.17 12.15 -17.62
CA ALA A 221 14.19 13.20 -17.90
C ALA A 221 14.51 14.55 -17.19
N GLY A 222 15.54 14.59 -16.34
CA GLY A 222 16.02 15.81 -15.72
C GLY A 222 15.26 16.24 -14.46
N MET A 223 14.65 15.28 -13.74
CA MET A 223 13.92 15.58 -12.50
C MET A 223 14.77 16.39 -11.50
N LYS A 224 14.11 17.22 -10.71
CA LYS A 224 14.69 18.12 -9.70
C LYS A 224 14.39 17.71 -8.27
N SER A 225 13.44 16.81 -8.07
CA SER A 225 13.07 16.21 -6.79
C SER A 225 12.39 14.87 -7.04
N LEU A 226 12.40 14.00 -6.03
CA LEU A 226 11.76 12.69 -6.07
C LEU A 226 10.75 12.55 -4.94
N ILE A 227 9.56 12.06 -5.27
CA ILE A 227 8.56 11.56 -4.32
C ILE A 227 8.57 10.04 -4.42
N VAL A 228 8.76 9.35 -3.29
CA VAL A 228 8.63 7.90 -3.16
C VAL A 228 7.37 7.62 -2.36
N ASP A 229 6.37 7.04 -3.01
CA ASP A 229 5.11 6.67 -2.38
C ASP A 229 5.10 5.18 -1.99
N ILE A 230 5.07 4.95 -0.69
CA ILE A 230 4.96 3.62 -0.05
C ILE A 230 3.75 3.56 0.88
N ARG A 231 2.75 4.44 0.67
CA ARG A 231 1.43 4.30 1.30
C ARG A 231 0.81 2.97 0.87
N ASP A 232 0.14 2.32 1.81
CA ASP A 232 -0.50 1.01 1.64
C ASP A 232 0.45 -0.11 1.19
N ASN A 233 1.76 0.08 1.37
CA ASN A 233 2.78 -0.93 1.09
C ASN A 233 3.03 -1.77 2.36
N PRO A 234 2.58 -3.04 2.41
CA PRO A 234 2.70 -3.91 3.58
C PRO A 234 4.12 -4.45 3.82
N GLY A 235 5.10 -4.05 3.01
CA GLY A 235 6.49 -4.46 3.07
C GLY A 235 6.80 -5.55 2.03
N GLY A 236 7.58 -6.54 2.44
CA GLY A 236 8.07 -7.61 1.56
C GLY A 236 9.46 -8.05 1.98
N LEU A 237 10.36 -8.20 1.02
CA LEU A 237 11.72 -8.68 1.23
C LEU A 237 12.64 -7.57 1.76
N VAL A 238 13.38 -7.85 2.83
CA VAL A 238 14.36 -6.92 3.41
C VAL A 238 15.54 -6.68 2.47
N ASP A 239 15.94 -7.69 1.70
CA ASP A 239 17.01 -7.56 0.70
C ASP A 239 16.65 -6.57 -0.41
N THR A 240 15.42 -6.62 -0.90
CA THR A 240 14.88 -5.64 -1.86
C THR A 240 14.91 -4.23 -1.27
N ALA A 241 14.50 -4.06 0.00
CA ALA A 241 14.58 -2.77 0.67
C ALA A 241 16.03 -2.27 0.81
N THR A 242 16.97 -3.18 1.11
CA THR A 242 18.41 -2.91 1.17
C THR A 242 18.94 -2.43 -0.18
N ASN A 243 18.54 -3.07 -1.28
CA ASN A 243 18.95 -2.69 -2.63
C ASN A 243 18.34 -1.35 -3.06
N ILE A 244 17.08 -1.07 -2.72
CA ILE A 244 16.47 0.25 -2.96
C ILE A 244 17.20 1.33 -2.13
N ALA A 245 17.55 1.04 -0.88
CA ALA A 245 18.28 1.95 0.01
C ALA A 245 19.65 2.39 -0.55
N LYS A 246 20.30 1.54 -1.36
CA LYS A 246 21.53 1.88 -2.10
C LYS A 246 21.36 3.06 -3.04
N SER A 247 20.14 3.42 -3.45
CA SER A 247 19.91 4.63 -4.27
C SER A 247 20.11 5.93 -3.47
N PHE A 248 20.01 5.87 -2.14
CA PHE A 248 19.96 7.06 -1.30
C PHE A 248 21.25 7.29 -0.50
N LYS A 249 21.99 6.23 -0.15
CA LYS A 249 23.22 6.32 0.64
C LYS A 249 24.29 5.34 0.16
N VAL A 250 25.54 5.79 0.17
CA VAL A 250 26.70 4.98 -0.22
C VAL A 250 26.95 3.81 0.73
N ASN A 251 27.11 4.09 2.02
CA ASN A 251 27.30 3.07 3.06
C ASN A 251 26.53 3.45 4.33
N GLY A 252 25.92 2.49 5.02
CA GLY A 252 25.29 2.69 6.33
C GLY A 252 24.55 1.46 6.82
N VAL A 253 24.30 1.38 8.13
CA VAL A 253 23.41 0.36 8.70
C VAL A 253 21.99 0.66 8.24
N LEU A 254 21.31 -0.31 7.63
CA LEU A 254 19.89 -0.25 7.28
C LEU A 254 19.02 -0.38 8.53
N ILE A 255 19.26 -1.45 9.29
CA ILE A 255 18.60 -1.81 10.55
C ILE A 255 19.55 -2.60 11.44
N HIS A 256 19.31 -2.55 12.74
CA HIS A 256 19.90 -3.46 13.72
C HIS A 256 18.93 -4.63 13.94
N SER A 257 19.32 -5.86 13.58
CA SER A 257 18.49 -7.04 13.78
C SER A 257 18.93 -7.80 15.03
N LEU A 258 18.03 -7.94 16.00
CA LEU A 258 18.29 -8.57 17.29
C LEU A 258 17.65 -9.96 17.31
N ASP A 259 18.47 -10.99 17.52
CA ASP A 259 17.97 -12.35 17.74
C ASP A 259 17.37 -12.53 19.16
N ARG A 260 16.87 -13.74 19.46
CA ARG A 260 16.30 -14.09 20.77
C ARG A 260 17.25 -13.86 21.95
N ASP A 261 18.55 -13.93 21.72
CA ASP A 261 19.59 -13.75 22.74
C ASP A 261 20.09 -12.29 22.78
N LYS A 262 19.44 -11.39 22.03
CA LYS A 262 19.77 -9.97 21.87
C LYS A 262 21.13 -9.73 21.25
N ASN A 263 21.65 -10.69 20.47
CA ASN A 263 22.82 -10.42 19.64
C ASN A 263 22.41 -9.53 18.47
N ASP A 264 23.14 -8.44 18.29
CA ASP A 264 22.92 -7.50 17.18
C ASP A 264 23.62 -7.97 15.91
N ARG A 265 22.85 -8.06 14.83
CA ARG A 265 23.25 -8.41 13.48
C ARG A 265 22.77 -7.30 12.54
N PRO A 266 23.56 -6.24 12.35
CA PRO A 266 23.14 -5.13 11.52
C PRO A 266 23.07 -5.55 10.04
N VAL A 267 21.99 -5.19 9.36
CA VAL A 267 21.87 -5.26 7.90
C VAL A 267 22.52 -4.02 7.33
N ILE A 268 23.51 -4.18 6.44
CA ILE A 268 24.32 -3.07 5.94
C ILE A 268 23.97 -2.75 4.48
N VAL A 269 23.76 -1.46 4.19
CA VAL A 269 23.82 -0.90 2.85
C VAL A 269 25.28 -0.63 2.53
N GLU A 270 25.80 -1.26 1.47
CA GLU A 270 27.15 -1.01 0.95
C GLU A 270 27.11 -0.77 -0.56
N ASN A 271 28.11 -0.04 -1.06
CA ASN A 271 28.29 0.23 -2.49
C ASN A 271 27.07 0.92 -3.14
N GLY A 272 26.36 1.74 -2.38
CA GLY A 272 25.28 2.57 -2.89
C GLY A 272 25.78 3.86 -3.54
N THR A 273 24.84 4.75 -3.81
CA THR A 273 25.01 6.07 -4.38
C THR A 273 24.31 7.12 -3.50
N SER A 274 24.25 8.35 -3.96
CA SER A 274 23.45 9.39 -3.32
C SER A 274 22.73 10.19 -4.39
N LEU A 275 21.41 10.32 -4.24
CA LEU A 275 20.61 11.11 -5.16
C LEU A 275 20.94 12.60 -4.98
N PRO A 276 21.29 13.33 -6.06
CA PRO A 276 21.65 14.74 -5.97
C PRO A 276 20.42 15.67 -5.97
N VAL A 277 19.25 15.15 -5.60
CA VAL A 277 17.98 15.86 -5.60
C VAL A 277 17.25 15.64 -4.27
N PRO A 278 16.44 16.59 -3.78
CA PRO A 278 15.61 16.37 -2.60
C PRO A 278 14.66 15.18 -2.78
N VAL A 279 14.53 14.39 -1.72
CA VAL A 279 13.66 13.21 -1.69
C VAL A 279 12.59 13.37 -0.62
N TYR A 280 11.37 13.01 -0.98
CA TYR A 280 10.19 13.04 -0.12
C TYR A 280 9.55 11.65 -0.10
N PHE A 281 9.17 11.18 1.07
CA PHE A 281 8.49 9.88 1.24
C PHE A 281 7.05 10.12 1.66
N LEU A 282 6.13 9.36 1.08
CA LEU A 282 4.73 9.29 1.50
C LEU A 282 4.50 7.96 2.22
N VAL A 283 3.98 8.02 3.45
CA VAL A 283 3.67 6.86 4.29
C VAL A 283 2.29 6.99 4.92
N ASN A 284 1.68 5.87 5.26
CA ASN A 284 0.44 5.83 6.02
C ASN A 284 0.41 4.61 6.95
N GLU A 285 -0.74 4.37 7.57
CA GLU A 285 -0.99 3.27 8.49
C GLU A 285 -0.81 1.89 7.84
N GLY A 286 -0.91 1.80 6.50
CA GLY A 286 -0.65 0.59 5.73
C GLY A 286 0.81 0.37 5.35
N SER A 287 1.68 1.37 5.55
CA SER A 287 3.13 1.23 5.37
C SER A 287 3.69 0.36 6.51
N ALA A 288 4.11 -0.87 6.19
CA ALA A 288 4.57 -1.83 7.20
C ALA A 288 5.92 -2.48 6.86
N SER A 289 6.63 -2.91 7.90
CA SER A 289 7.83 -3.73 7.81
C SER A 289 8.91 -3.21 6.86
N ALA A 290 9.17 -3.82 5.69
CA ALA A 290 10.21 -3.34 4.76
C ALA A 290 10.00 -1.86 4.35
N SER A 291 8.75 -1.40 4.30
CA SER A 291 8.40 0.02 4.16
C SER A 291 8.91 0.86 5.34
N GLU A 292 8.78 0.35 6.56
CA GLU A 292 9.25 1.00 7.80
C GLU A 292 10.77 0.92 7.95
N VAL A 293 11.39 -0.17 7.50
CA VAL A 293 12.85 -0.33 7.38
C VAL A 293 13.42 0.77 6.51
N LEU A 294 12.88 0.94 5.29
CA LEU A 294 13.32 2.00 4.37
C LEU A 294 12.99 3.39 4.93
N THR A 295 11.81 3.60 5.49
CA THR A 295 11.40 4.88 6.11
C THR A 295 12.33 5.28 7.25
N GLY A 296 12.62 4.36 8.16
CA GLY A 296 13.50 4.58 9.31
C GLY A 296 14.92 4.91 8.87
N PHE A 297 15.43 4.21 7.85
CA PHE A 297 16.73 4.51 7.23
C PHE A 297 16.78 5.92 6.65
N ILE A 298 15.76 6.33 5.90
CA ILE A 298 15.69 7.65 5.28
C ILE A 298 15.64 8.76 6.34
N GLN A 299 14.82 8.60 7.38
CA GLN A 299 14.72 9.57 8.48
C GLN A 299 16.01 9.65 9.30
N ASP A 300 16.55 8.51 9.74
CA ASP A 300 17.65 8.47 10.71
C ASP A 300 18.94 9.04 10.13
N TYR A 301 19.14 8.91 8.82
CA TYR A 301 20.27 9.52 8.12
C TYR A 301 19.95 10.89 7.50
N GLY A 302 18.72 11.41 7.62
CA GLY A 302 18.31 12.68 7.04
C GLY A 302 18.38 12.73 5.51
N LEU A 303 18.11 11.60 4.85
CA LEU A 303 18.23 11.45 3.38
C LEU A 303 17.01 12.00 2.61
N GLY A 304 15.93 12.25 3.32
CA GLY A 304 14.67 12.75 2.78
C GLY A 304 13.72 13.09 3.91
N LYS A 305 12.58 13.68 3.55
CA LYS A 305 11.54 14.05 4.52
C LYS A 305 10.30 13.17 4.33
N VAL A 306 9.79 12.61 5.42
CA VAL A 306 8.65 11.69 5.45
C VAL A 306 7.37 12.45 5.77
N PHE A 307 6.35 12.25 4.95
CA PHE A 307 5.04 12.88 5.05
C PHE A 307 3.95 11.82 5.19
N GLY A 308 2.92 12.12 5.97
CA GLY A 308 1.69 11.36 5.97
C GLY A 308 1.21 10.98 7.35
N LYS A 309 0.97 9.71 7.59
CA LYS A 309 0.49 9.19 8.88
C LYS A 309 1.48 8.21 9.48
N LYS A 310 1.32 7.96 10.78
CA LYS A 310 2.13 6.98 11.51
C LYS A 310 2.05 5.62 10.80
N THR A 311 3.19 4.97 10.61
CA THR A 311 3.27 3.64 9.98
C THR A 311 2.69 2.54 10.88
N PHE A 312 2.54 1.34 10.32
CA PHE A 312 1.84 0.22 10.95
C PHE A 312 2.44 -0.23 12.29
N GLY A 313 3.76 -0.29 12.40
CA GLY A 313 4.48 -0.76 13.59
C GLY A 313 4.77 -2.26 13.59
N LYS A 314 5.25 -2.81 12.46
CA LYS A 314 5.73 -4.19 12.41
C LYS A 314 7.26 -4.21 12.51
N GLY A 315 7.77 -4.50 13.70
CA GLY A 315 9.20 -4.48 14.04
C GLY A 315 9.86 -5.86 14.04
N SER A 316 9.24 -6.85 13.40
CA SER A 316 9.70 -8.25 13.40
C SER A 316 10.18 -8.70 12.02
N VAL A 317 11.20 -9.57 12.01
CA VAL A 317 11.75 -10.19 10.80
C VAL A 317 11.39 -11.66 10.79
N GLN A 318 10.79 -12.12 9.68
CA GLN A 318 10.47 -13.53 9.48
C GLN A 318 11.41 -14.18 8.48
N THR A 319 11.80 -15.41 8.75
CA THR A 319 12.51 -16.30 7.81
C THR A 319 11.56 -17.41 7.35
N LEU A 320 11.61 -17.74 6.06
CA LEU A 320 10.90 -18.89 5.50
C LEU A 320 11.79 -20.14 5.57
N TYR A 321 11.29 -21.19 6.22
CA TYR A 321 11.94 -22.50 6.31
C TYR A 321 11.12 -23.53 5.51
N GLU A 322 11.74 -24.17 4.52
CA GLU A 322 11.12 -25.29 3.82
C GLU A 322 11.05 -26.52 4.74
N LEU A 323 9.89 -27.18 4.75
CA LEU A 323 9.60 -28.35 5.59
C LEU A 323 9.62 -29.65 4.76
N ASN A 324 9.63 -30.80 5.43
CA ASN A 324 9.74 -32.11 4.76
C ASN A 324 8.58 -32.40 3.80
N SER A 325 7.38 -31.88 4.07
CA SER A 325 6.22 -32.01 3.16
C SER A 325 6.32 -31.14 1.90
N GLY A 326 7.30 -30.23 1.83
CA GLY A 326 7.41 -29.14 0.85
C GLY A 326 6.50 -27.95 1.17
N SER A 327 5.94 -27.90 2.38
CA SER A 327 5.29 -26.70 2.95
C SER A 327 6.35 -25.74 3.52
N MET A 328 5.97 -24.54 3.92
CA MET A 328 6.88 -23.54 4.51
C MET A 328 6.47 -23.19 5.94
N LEU A 329 7.44 -23.08 6.83
CA LEU A 329 7.26 -22.39 8.12
C LEU A 329 7.80 -20.97 7.97
N LYS A 330 6.90 -19.98 8.03
CA LYS A 330 7.28 -18.58 8.20
C LYS A 330 7.47 -18.33 9.68
N LEU A 331 8.70 -18.07 10.11
CA LEU A 331 9.08 -18.00 11.52
C LEU A 331 9.62 -16.62 11.87
N THR A 332 9.09 -15.98 12.91
CA THR A 332 9.67 -14.76 13.47
C THR A 332 10.94 -15.09 14.24
N VAL A 333 12.07 -14.66 13.70
CA VAL A 333 13.40 -15.00 14.24
C VAL A 333 14.09 -13.82 14.92
N GLU A 334 13.78 -12.61 14.51
CA GLU A 334 14.47 -11.40 14.96
C GLU A 334 13.49 -10.24 15.12
N GLN A 335 13.85 -9.29 15.98
CA GLN A 335 13.25 -7.96 16.07
C GLN A 335 14.23 -6.95 15.47
N TYR A 336 13.75 -5.94 14.75
CA TYR A 336 14.63 -4.91 14.22
C TYR A 336 14.42 -3.54 14.87
N LEU A 337 15.51 -2.79 14.93
CA LEU A 337 15.54 -1.39 15.30
C LEU A 337 16.04 -0.57 14.10
N THR A 338 15.63 0.69 14.03
CA THR A 338 16.16 1.63 13.02
C THR A 338 17.65 1.93 13.25
N PRO A 339 18.37 2.60 12.34
CA PRO A 339 19.78 2.95 12.53
C PRO A 339 20.10 3.72 13.83
N ASN A 340 19.16 4.53 14.32
CA ASN A 340 19.25 5.24 15.60
C ASN A 340 18.64 4.43 16.77
N PHE A 341 18.53 3.11 16.63
CA PHE A 341 17.99 2.20 17.64
C PHE A 341 16.54 2.49 18.05
N ARG A 342 15.71 3.08 17.16
CA ARG A 342 14.28 3.27 17.46
C ARG A 342 13.56 1.93 17.34
N GLU A 343 12.75 1.62 18.36
CA GLU A 343 11.84 0.47 18.34
C GLU A 343 10.66 0.76 17.42
N VAL A 344 10.38 -0.17 16.49
CA VAL A 344 9.26 -0.07 15.54
C VAL A 344 8.07 -0.93 15.94
N ASP A 345 8.33 -2.07 16.58
CA ASP A 345 7.30 -3.08 16.89
C ASP A 345 6.18 -2.51 17.77
N HIS A 346 4.94 -2.67 17.32
CA HIS A 346 3.71 -2.11 17.89
C HIS A 346 3.66 -0.59 18.06
N LYS A 347 4.70 0.13 17.62
CA LYS A 347 4.83 1.58 17.75
C LYS A 347 4.57 2.29 16.42
N GLY A 348 5.19 1.78 15.36
CA GLY A 348 5.30 2.47 14.07
C GLY A 348 6.26 3.65 14.13
N LEU A 349 6.52 4.22 12.98
CA LEU A 349 7.32 5.42 12.76
C LEU A 349 6.39 6.61 12.57
N GLN A 350 6.67 7.69 13.29
CA GLN A 350 6.00 8.96 13.07
C GLN A 350 6.58 9.65 11.83
N PRO A 351 5.74 10.21 10.94
CA PRO A 351 6.22 11.03 9.83
C PRO A 351 6.85 12.32 10.35
N ASP A 352 7.73 12.94 9.56
CA ASP A 352 8.30 14.25 9.88
C ASP A 352 7.26 15.38 9.73
N VAL A 353 6.26 15.16 8.87
CA VAL A 353 5.09 16.02 8.71
C VAL A 353 3.84 15.17 8.70
N GLU A 354 3.04 15.28 9.77
CA GLU A 354 1.76 14.60 9.83
C GLU A 354 0.71 15.30 8.96
N ILE A 355 0.08 14.54 8.05
CA ILE A 355 -0.98 15.01 7.17
C ILE A 355 -2.00 13.90 7.04
N GLU A 356 -3.27 14.21 7.29
CA GLU A 356 -4.36 13.26 7.25
C GLU A 356 -5.04 13.22 5.87
N GLY A 357 -5.30 12.01 5.39
CA GLY A 357 -5.92 11.72 4.10
C GLY A 357 -4.90 11.57 2.98
N SER A 358 -5.07 10.52 2.17
CA SER A 358 -4.15 10.18 1.09
C SER A 358 -3.98 11.33 0.08
N LEU A 359 -5.07 11.89 -0.42
CA LEU A 359 -5.01 12.98 -1.39
C LEU A 359 -4.38 14.28 -0.84
N PRO A 360 -4.74 14.78 0.37
CA PRO A 360 -4.03 15.88 1.02
C PRO A 360 -2.52 15.65 1.20
N GLN A 361 -2.08 14.44 1.54
CA GLN A 361 -0.66 14.10 1.67
C GLN A 361 0.09 14.32 0.36
N LEU A 362 -0.43 13.77 -0.73
CA LEU A 362 0.18 13.92 -2.05
C LEU A 362 0.27 15.40 -2.46
N ILE A 363 -0.83 16.15 -2.33
CA ILE A 363 -0.88 17.58 -2.67
C ILE A 363 0.17 18.37 -1.88
N ALA A 364 0.27 18.12 -0.57
CA ALA A 364 1.24 18.81 0.27
C ALA A 364 2.69 18.50 -0.12
N VAL A 365 2.99 17.25 -0.48
CA VAL A 365 4.34 16.87 -0.93
C VAL A 365 4.64 17.45 -2.31
N LEU A 366 3.68 17.52 -3.24
CA LEU A 366 3.85 18.22 -4.51
C LEU A 366 4.20 19.70 -4.29
N HIS A 367 3.52 20.36 -3.36
CA HIS A 367 3.89 21.71 -2.94
C HIS A 367 5.26 21.83 -2.28
N GLN A 368 5.70 20.80 -1.56
CA GLN A 368 7.04 20.76 -0.97
C GLN A 368 8.12 20.50 -2.02
N SER A 369 7.81 19.74 -3.07
CA SER A 369 8.72 19.41 -4.16
C SER A 369 8.92 20.58 -5.15
N GLY A 370 8.17 21.67 -4.97
CA GLY A 370 8.32 22.91 -5.74
C GLY A 370 7.19 23.17 -6.73
N ILE A 371 6.12 22.38 -6.73
CA ILE A 371 4.95 22.62 -7.56
C ILE A 371 4.11 23.74 -6.93
N GLY A 372 4.05 24.89 -7.60
CA GLY A 372 3.36 26.08 -7.10
C GLY A 372 1.88 26.15 -7.47
N GLU A 373 1.50 25.52 -8.58
CA GLU A 373 0.13 25.48 -9.10
C GLU A 373 -0.28 24.02 -9.28
N ILE A 374 -1.48 23.68 -8.80
CA ILE A 374 -2.02 22.33 -8.90
C ILE A 374 -3.39 22.41 -9.58
N THR A 375 -3.57 21.59 -10.61
CA THR A 375 -4.90 21.33 -11.18
C THR A 375 -5.39 19.99 -10.69
N LEU A 376 -6.54 19.98 -10.02
CA LEU A 376 -7.22 18.77 -9.59
C LEU A 376 -8.54 18.65 -10.32
N GLU A 377 -8.73 17.55 -11.06
CA GLU A 377 -10.02 17.23 -11.68
C GLU A 377 -10.61 16.00 -11.02
N ARG A 378 -11.92 16.00 -10.81
CA ARG A 378 -12.65 14.88 -10.23
C ARG A 378 -13.90 14.57 -11.03
N THR A 379 -14.08 13.30 -11.34
CA THR A 379 -15.32 12.68 -11.81
C THR A 379 -15.84 11.73 -10.71
N PRO A 380 -17.04 11.13 -10.87
CA PRO A 380 -17.51 10.11 -9.92
C PRO A 380 -16.55 8.93 -9.68
N THR A 381 -15.72 8.61 -10.68
CA THR A 381 -14.87 7.41 -10.71
C THR A 381 -13.38 7.70 -10.68
N GLN A 382 -12.98 8.97 -10.84
CA GLN A 382 -11.60 9.33 -11.07
C GLN A 382 -11.23 10.64 -10.40
N VAL A 383 -10.01 10.70 -9.88
CA VAL A 383 -9.30 11.94 -9.57
C VAL A 383 -8.06 12.02 -10.46
N THR A 384 -7.78 13.20 -10.98
CA THR A 384 -6.50 13.51 -11.63
C THR A 384 -5.86 14.70 -10.95
N ILE A 385 -4.54 14.65 -10.83
CA ILE A 385 -3.72 15.80 -10.42
C ILE A 385 -2.75 16.08 -11.56
N ASP A 386 -2.77 17.30 -12.08
CA ASP A 386 -1.99 17.73 -13.24
C ASP A 386 -2.10 16.74 -14.42
N LYS A 387 -3.35 16.30 -14.69
CA LYS A 387 -3.74 15.34 -15.73
C LYS A 387 -3.28 13.91 -15.49
N VAL A 388 -2.68 13.61 -14.34
CA VAL A 388 -2.23 12.27 -14.02
C VAL A 388 -3.25 11.58 -13.10
N ARG A 389 -3.87 10.50 -13.59
CA ARG A 389 -4.83 9.67 -12.85
C ARG A 389 -4.26 9.26 -11.51
N ARG A 390 -5.06 9.40 -10.45
CA ARG A 390 -4.77 8.99 -9.09
C ARG A 390 -5.67 7.81 -8.71
N GLU A 391 -5.15 6.94 -7.85
CA GLU A 391 -5.96 5.86 -7.26
C GLU A 391 -6.85 6.41 -6.13
N GLU A 392 -6.46 7.54 -5.55
CA GLU A 392 -7.19 8.20 -4.49
C GLU A 392 -8.56 8.70 -4.96
N LEU A 393 -9.60 8.38 -4.20
CA LEU A 393 -10.90 9.00 -4.36
C LEU A 393 -10.98 10.36 -3.65
N MET A 394 -11.87 11.20 -4.17
CA MET A 394 -12.32 12.41 -3.49
C MET A 394 -13.85 12.43 -3.46
N PRO A 395 -14.47 12.02 -2.34
CA PRO A 395 -15.92 12.09 -2.21
C PRO A 395 -16.36 13.56 -2.24
N VAL A 396 -17.51 13.81 -2.87
CA VAL A 396 -18.10 15.15 -3.01
C VAL A 396 -19.56 15.05 -2.61
N ILE A 397 -20.05 16.04 -1.86
CA ILE A 397 -21.47 16.14 -1.51
C ILE A 397 -22.10 17.21 -2.39
N VAL A 398 -23.20 16.85 -3.06
CA VAL A 398 -23.99 17.78 -3.86
C VAL A 398 -25.36 17.91 -3.20
N GLU A 399 -25.66 19.09 -2.67
CA GLU A 399 -26.91 19.34 -1.96
C GLU A 399 -27.45 20.73 -2.33
N ASN A 400 -28.74 20.81 -2.70
CA ASN A 400 -29.43 22.06 -3.04
C ASN A 400 -28.68 22.91 -4.10
N GLY A 401 -28.05 22.24 -5.07
CA GLY A 401 -27.26 22.89 -6.14
C GLY A 401 -25.88 23.39 -5.71
N LYS A 402 -25.49 23.20 -4.44
CA LYS A 402 -24.15 23.50 -3.91
C LYS A 402 -23.28 22.25 -3.95
N THR A 403 -21.97 22.47 -4.10
CA THR A 403 -20.96 21.40 -4.15
C THR A 403 -20.01 21.56 -2.99
N TYR A 404 -19.86 20.51 -2.18
CA TYR A 404 -19.01 20.50 -0.99
C TYR A 404 -17.87 19.48 -1.15
N VAL A 405 -16.66 19.93 -0.86
CA VAL A 405 -15.41 19.17 -1.06
C VAL A 405 -14.71 18.97 0.29
N PRO A 406 -14.02 17.85 0.52
CA PRO A 406 -13.30 17.60 1.76
C PRO A 406 -12.38 18.77 2.12
N SER A 407 -12.59 19.33 3.29
CA SER A 407 -11.89 20.52 3.81
C SER A 407 -10.36 20.37 3.82
N ARG A 408 -9.86 19.18 4.15
CA ARG A 408 -8.42 18.87 4.13
C ARG A 408 -7.83 18.92 2.71
N VAL A 409 -8.58 18.55 1.68
CA VAL A 409 -8.14 18.68 0.28
C VAL A 409 -8.04 20.15 -0.09
N LEU A 410 -9.07 20.95 0.23
CA LEU A 410 -9.08 22.38 -0.04
C LEU A 410 -7.93 23.11 0.68
N ALA A 411 -7.70 22.80 1.95
CA ALA A 411 -6.58 23.35 2.71
C ALA A 411 -5.23 22.96 2.09
N ALA A 412 -5.03 21.69 1.73
CA ALA A 412 -3.80 21.21 1.12
C ALA A 412 -3.52 21.92 -0.23
N LEU A 413 -4.54 22.07 -1.08
CA LEU A 413 -4.43 22.70 -2.41
C LEU A 413 -3.91 24.14 -2.38
N ILE A 414 -4.18 24.87 -1.30
CA ILE A 414 -3.72 26.26 -1.14
C ILE A 414 -2.53 26.37 -0.18
N GLY A 415 -2.00 25.25 0.32
CA GLY A 415 -0.95 25.21 1.33
C GLY A 415 -1.34 25.86 2.67
N ALA A 416 -2.61 25.75 3.07
CA ALA A 416 -3.12 26.29 4.33
C ALA A 416 -3.11 25.26 5.46
N SER A 417 -3.01 25.78 6.69
CA SER A 417 -3.29 25.01 7.90
C SER A 417 -4.80 24.87 8.12
N ILE A 418 -5.21 23.75 8.72
CA ILE A 418 -6.60 23.41 9.04
C ILE A 418 -6.70 22.96 10.50
N THR A 419 -7.72 23.44 11.21
CA THR A 419 -7.98 23.05 12.60
C THR A 419 -9.47 22.88 12.85
N TRP A 420 -9.84 21.86 13.62
CA TRP A 420 -11.20 21.72 14.15
C TRP A 420 -11.38 22.59 15.39
N ASN A 421 -12.41 23.43 15.40
CA ASN A 421 -12.77 24.26 16.53
C ASN A 421 -14.04 23.72 17.18
N GLN A 422 -13.86 23.02 18.30
CA GLN A 422 -14.95 22.36 19.01
C GLN A 422 -15.97 23.34 19.60
N ALA A 423 -15.55 24.54 20.02
CA ALA A 423 -16.44 25.53 20.63
C ALA A 423 -17.42 26.12 19.61
N ASN A 424 -16.93 26.37 18.39
CA ASN A 424 -17.72 26.96 17.33
C ASN A 424 -18.34 25.92 16.39
N VAL A 425 -17.96 24.65 16.52
CA VAL A 425 -18.33 23.56 15.60
C VAL A 425 -17.97 23.99 14.17
N SER A 426 -16.70 24.37 14.01
CA SER A 426 -16.19 24.95 12.76
C SER A 426 -14.91 24.29 12.28
N VAL A 427 -14.74 24.29 10.97
CA VAL A 427 -13.45 24.03 10.33
C VAL A 427 -12.77 25.36 10.06
N ASP A 428 -11.68 25.61 10.76
CA ASP A 428 -10.92 26.86 10.66
C ASP A 428 -9.73 26.62 9.72
N ILE A 429 -9.65 27.41 8.65
CA ILE A 429 -8.57 27.33 7.65
C ILE A 429 -7.78 28.63 7.68
N ARG A 430 -6.45 28.52 7.74
CA ARG A 430 -5.54 29.66 7.78
C ARG A 430 -4.40 29.47 6.79
N SER A 431 -4.32 30.41 5.84
CA SER A 431 -3.20 30.60 4.93
C SER A 431 -2.33 31.79 5.40
N ALA A 432 -1.24 32.08 4.69
CA ALA A 432 -0.42 33.26 4.97
C ALA A 432 -1.17 34.60 4.80
N LYS A 433 -2.23 34.63 3.98
CA LYS A 433 -2.91 35.88 3.56
C LYS A 433 -4.34 36.02 4.10
N ALA A 434 -4.96 34.93 4.51
CA ALA A 434 -6.37 34.90 4.92
C ALA A 434 -6.62 33.79 5.94
N ALA A 435 -7.64 33.99 6.78
CA ALA A 435 -8.17 32.98 7.67
C ALA A 435 -9.70 33.04 7.65
N ALA A 436 -10.35 31.88 7.60
CA ALA A 436 -11.80 31.76 7.58
C ALA A 436 -12.26 30.56 8.41
N ALA A 437 -13.45 30.67 8.98
CA ALA A 437 -14.12 29.59 9.71
C ALA A 437 -15.38 29.20 8.95
N PHE A 438 -15.55 27.91 8.68
CA PHE A 438 -16.70 27.35 7.98
C PHE A 438 -17.58 26.59 8.97
N THR A 439 -18.90 26.79 8.92
CA THR A 439 -19.84 26.25 9.91
C THR A 439 -21.09 25.66 9.26
N GLU A 440 -21.73 24.71 9.95
CA GLU A 440 -23.02 24.18 9.46
C GLU A 440 -24.14 25.24 9.53
N LYS A 441 -24.00 26.22 10.45
CA LYS A 441 -25.01 27.27 10.69
C LYS A 441 -25.19 28.22 9.51
N ASP A 442 -24.12 28.54 8.79
CA ASP A 442 -24.16 29.38 7.59
C ASP A 442 -24.27 28.56 6.28
N GLY A 443 -24.33 27.23 6.40
CA GLY A 443 -24.44 26.31 5.27
C GLY A 443 -23.20 26.26 4.39
N SER A 444 -22.01 26.61 4.93
CA SER A 444 -20.72 26.46 4.25
C SER A 444 -19.99 25.17 4.61
N LEU A 445 -20.44 24.44 5.64
CA LEU A 445 -19.87 23.17 6.08
C LEU A 445 -20.94 22.09 6.17
N ILE A 446 -20.58 20.85 5.80
CA ILE A 446 -21.31 19.62 6.13
C ILE A 446 -20.34 18.69 6.86
N LEU A 447 -20.77 18.07 7.95
CA LEU A 447 -20.03 17.00 8.63
C LEU A 447 -20.64 15.64 8.25
N SER A 448 -19.83 14.77 7.65
CA SER A 448 -20.22 13.39 7.34
C SER A 448 -19.05 12.45 7.60
N ASP A 449 -19.30 11.37 8.35
CA ASP A 449 -18.35 10.29 8.58
C ASP A 449 -16.98 10.77 9.10
N GLY A 450 -16.99 11.72 10.05
CA GLY A 450 -15.78 12.30 10.61
C GLY A 450 -15.03 13.27 9.68
N THR A 451 -15.58 13.56 8.50
CA THR A 451 -15.01 14.48 7.51
C THR A 451 -15.85 15.74 7.39
N GLY A 452 -15.18 16.91 7.45
CA GLY A 452 -15.80 18.19 7.12
C GLY A 452 -15.70 18.49 5.63
N TYR A 453 -16.82 18.80 5.00
CA TYR A 453 -16.94 19.16 3.58
C TYR A 453 -17.33 20.63 3.47
N ILE A 454 -16.51 21.44 2.79
CA ILE A 454 -16.73 22.88 2.64
C ILE A 454 -17.30 23.20 1.27
N GLU A 455 -18.28 24.11 1.23
CA GLU A 455 -18.90 24.60 0.00
C GLU A 455 -17.90 25.38 -0.86
N LEU A 456 -17.77 25.02 -2.14
CA LEU A 456 -16.72 25.55 -3.01
C LEU A 456 -16.78 27.06 -3.24
N ASN A 457 -17.97 27.66 -3.40
CA ASN A 457 -18.07 29.10 -3.59
C ASN A 457 -17.73 29.88 -2.32
N ALA A 458 -18.15 29.39 -1.15
CA ALA A 458 -17.77 29.95 0.14
C ALA A 458 -16.26 29.91 0.32
N PHE A 459 -15.61 28.78 0.03
CA PHE A 459 -14.17 28.66 0.11
C PHE A 459 -13.43 29.61 -0.85
N ALA A 460 -13.83 29.64 -2.12
CA ALA A 460 -13.19 30.48 -3.14
C ALA A 460 -13.33 31.99 -2.86
N ARG A 461 -14.39 32.40 -2.16
CA ARG A 461 -14.61 33.79 -1.73
C ARG A 461 -13.57 34.24 -0.69
N GLU A 462 -13.23 33.36 0.25
CA GLU A 462 -12.26 33.62 1.32
C GLU A 462 -10.82 33.40 0.85
N PHE A 463 -10.61 32.49 -0.10
CA PHE A 463 -9.31 32.08 -0.60
C PHE A 463 -9.22 32.22 -2.13
N PRO A 464 -9.00 33.44 -2.66
CA PRO A 464 -9.00 33.72 -4.11
C PRO A 464 -7.87 33.04 -4.89
N GLN A 465 -6.91 32.40 -4.20
CA GLN A 465 -5.90 31.53 -4.82
C GLN A 465 -6.48 30.19 -5.33
N LEU A 466 -7.72 29.85 -4.94
CA LEU A 466 -8.45 28.72 -5.49
C LEU A 466 -9.56 29.26 -6.41
N SER A 467 -9.57 28.75 -7.64
CA SER A 467 -10.68 28.90 -8.57
C SER A 467 -11.20 27.52 -8.95
N TRP A 468 -12.48 27.45 -9.32
CA TRP A 468 -13.09 26.17 -9.66
C TRP A 468 -14.11 26.30 -10.78
N GLY A 469 -14.37 25.19 -11.45
CA GLY A 469 -15.43 25.05 -12.44
C GLY A 469 -16.03 23.64 -12.41
N GLY A 470 -17.12 23.45 -13.17
CA GLY A 470 -17.84 22.19 -13.24
C GLY A 470 -19.23 22.25 -12.59
N SER A 471 -19.87 21.11 -12.46
CA SER A 471 -21.23 20.99 -11.92
C SER A 471 -21.45 19.64 -11.26
N GLY A 472 -22.07 19.66 -10.07
CA GLY A 472 -22.37 18.47 -9.30
C GLY A 472 -21.09 17.69 -8.97
N GLU A 473 -21.02 16.46 -9.46
CA GLU A 473 -19.93 15.54 -9.19
C GLU A 473 -18.73 15.68 -10.14
N ARG A 474 -18.81 16.50 -11.18
CA ARG A 474 -17.67 16.78 -12.07
C ARG A 474 -17.12 18.16 -11.74
N ILE A 475 -15.92 18.20 -11.17
CA ILE A 475 -15.28 19.45 -10.73
C ILE A 475 -13.83 19.55 -11.21
N SER A 476 -13.42 20.77 -11.53
CA SER A 476 -12.03 21.14 -11.77
C SER A 476 -11.65 22.23 -10.78
N LEU A 477 -10.61 21.98 -9.99
CA LEU A 477 -10.04 22.91 -9.01
C LEU A 477 -8.67 23.36 -9.53
N PHE A 478 -8.45 24.67 -9.59
CA PHE A 478 -7.17 25.27 -9.93
C PHE A 478 -6.71 26.06 -8.72
N ALA A 479 -5.62 25.63 -8.10
CA ALA A 479 -5.13 26.22 -6.87
C ALA A 479 -3.67 26.61 -6.96
N ARG A 480 -3.34 27.76 -6.35
CA ARG A 480 -1.97 28.22 -6.14
C ARG A 480 -1.63 28.14 -4.67
N LYS A 481 -0.45 27.65 -4.34
CA LYS A 481 0.06 27.70 -2.97
C LYS A 481 0.10 29.14 -2.50
N ALA A 482 -0.48 29.44 -1.34
CA ALA A 482 -0.31 30.73 -0.70
C ALA A 482 1.18 30.89 -0.33
N GLY A 483 1.86 31.81 -1.02
CA GLY A 483 3.29 32.12 -0.83
C GLY A 483 3.61 32.72 0.53
#